data_AF-A0A2I0CYR5-F1
#
_entry.id   AF-A0A2I0CYR5-F1
#
_cell.length_a   1.000
_cell.length_b   1.000
_cell.length_c   1.000
_cell.angle_alpha   90.00
_cell.angle_beta   90.00
_cell.angle_gamma   90.00
#
_symmetry.space_group_name_H-M   'P 1'
#
loop_
_entity.id
_entity.type
_entity.pdbx_description
1 polymer ?
#
loop_
_entity_poly.entity_id
_entity_poly.type
_entity_poly.pdbx_seq_one_letter_code
_entity_poly.pdbx_strand_id
1 'polypeptide(L)'
;MSLPDNEPTLETVRFLAWLKKRGAACRLMYCRKKWEQKGIRVQEICRGYAQGMMHVQHDPSTGEKWVVLDDLVWADNLMIEFDEEIPHHGHWMKW
;
A
#
# COMPACT_ATOMS: atom_id res chain seq x y z
N MET A 1 -25.13 4.66 8.73
CA MET A 1 -23.95 5.27 8.07
C MET A 1 -23.11 4.11 7.60
N SER A 2 -23.33 3.66 6.36
CA SER A 2 -22.68 2.47 5.82
C SER A 2 -21.20 2.78 5.61
N LEU A 3 -20.32 2.02 6.26
CA LEU A 3 -18.88 2.09 6.01
C LEU A 3 -18.65 1.78 4.52
N PRO A 4 -18.13 2.72 3.71
CA PRO A 4 -17.74 2.37 2.36
C PRO A 4 -16.53 1.44 2.45
N ASP A 5 -16.54 0.38 1.63
CA ASP A 5 -15.33 -0.25 1.10
C ASP A 5 -14.36 -0.85 2.12
N ASN A 6 -14.80 -1.91 2.81
CA ASN A 6 -13.91 -2.77 3.60
C ASN A 6 -13.24 -3.87 2.75
N GLU A 7 -13.21 -3.68 1.43
CA GLU A 7 -12.63 -4.62 0.47
C GLU A 7 -11.54 -3.93 -0.35
N PRO A 8 -10.49 -4.67 -0.72
CA PRO A 8 -9.45 -4.17 -1.61
C PRO A 8 -10.04 -3.85 -2.99
N THR A 9 -9.63 -2.71 -3.56
CA THR A 9 -9.92 -2.34 -4.96
C THR A 9 -8.65 -2.39 -5.80
N LEU A 10 -8.79 -2.51 -7.13
CA LEU A 10 -7.65 -2.50 -8.05
C LEU A 10 -6.72 -1.29 -7.84
N GLU A 11 -7.28 -0.12 -7.55
CA GLU A 11 -6.48 1.08 -7.29
C GLU A 11 -5.69 0.98 -5.98
N THR A 12 -6.29 0.44 -4.93
CA THR A 12 -5.59 0.20 -3.66
C THR A 12 -4.49 -0.86 -3.81
N VAL A 13 -4.70 -1.91 -4.61
CA VAL A 13 -3.67 -2.90 -4.93
C VAL A 13 -2.51 -2.25 -5.71
N ARG A 14 -2.81 -1.41 -6.71
CA ARG A 14 -1.78 -0.63 -7.42
C ARG A 14 -1.01 0.31 -6.50
N PHE A 15 -1.66 0.85 -5.47
CA PHE A 15 -1.00 1.63 -4.44
C PHE A 15 -0.04 0.77 -3.60
N LEU A 16 -0.47 -0.41 -3.15
CA LEU A 16 0.38 -1.36 -2.41
C LEU A 16 1.59 -1.78 -3.26
N ALA A 17 1.35 -2.09 -4.53
CA ALA A 17 2.40 -2.42 -5.49
C ALA A 17 3.43 -1.28 -5.62
N TRP A 18 2.96 -0.05 -5.78
CA TRP A 18 3.82 1.12 -5.84
C TRP A 18 4.59 1.38 -4.54
N LEU A 19 3.97 1.14 -3.38
CA LEU A 19 4.62 1.29 -2.08
C LEU A 19 5.71 0.22 -1.89
N LYS A 20 5.41 -1.04 -2.22
CA LYS A 20 6.37 -2.16 -2.18
C LYS A 20 7.60 -1.89 -3.05
N LYS A 21 7.42 -1.39 -4.29
CA LYS A 21 8.52 -0.97 -5.18
C LYS A 21 9.46 0.08 -4.59
N ARG A 22 9.06 0.78 -3.53
CA ARG A 22 9.83 1.84 -2.85
C ARG A 22 10.43 1.41 -1.52
N GLY A 23 10.49 0.10 -1.27
CA GLY A 23 11.00 -0.45 -0.02
C GLY A 23 9.93 -0.51 1.08
N ALA A 24 8.66 -0.64 0.69
CA ALA A 24 7.51 -0.82 1.60
C ALA A 24 7.24 0.35 2.58
N ALA A 25 7.92 1.49 2.41
CA ALA A 25 7.67 2.69 3.19
C ALA A 25 7.76 3.94 2.31
N CYS A 26 6.90 4.93 2.56
CA CYS A 26 6.96 6.22 1.87
C CYS A 26 6.31 7.33 2.71
N ARG A 27 6.80 8.57 2.61
CA ARG A 27 6.18 9.71 3.30
C ARG A 27 4.73 9.88 2.86
N LEU A 28 3.84 10.07 3.84
CA LEU A 28 2.40 10.25 3.64
C LEU A 28 2.08 11.39 2.66
N MET A 29 2.88 12.46 2.66
CA MET A 29 2.72 13.57 1.72
C MET A 29 2.84 13.12 0.25
N TYR A 30 3.81 12.25 -0.05
CA TYR A 30 3.98 11.72 -1.41
C TYR A 30 2.87 10.73 -1.78
N CYS A 31 2.43 9.91 -0.82
CA CYS A 31 1.29 9.02 -1.01
C CYS A 31 0.02 9.82 -1.34
N ARG A 32 -0.29 10.86 -0.55
CA ARG A 32 -1.43 11.76 -0.79
C ARG A 32 -1.37 12.41 -2.16
N LYS A 33 -0.24 13.05 -2.51
CA LYS A 33 -0.08 13.72 -3.81
C LYS A 33 -0.36 12.81 -5.00
N LYS A 34 0.01 11.53 -4.92
CA LYS A 34 -0.14 10.58 -6.04
C LYS A 34 -1.48 9.86 -6.07
N TRP A 35 -2.05 9.53 -4.90
CA TRP A 35 -3.13 8.55 -4.80
C TRP A 35 -4.46 9.15 -4.35
N GLU A 36 -4.45 10.33 -3.70
CA GLU A 36 -5.68 11.00 -3.29
C GLU A 36 -6.53 11.47 -4.48
N GLN A 37 -5.88 11.89 -5.58
CA GLN A 37 -6.56 12.20 -6.85
C GLN A 37 -7.22 10.98 -7.51
N LYS A 38 -6.83 9.77 -7.08
CA LYS A 38 -7.39 8.50 -7.52
C LYS A 38 -8.40 7.96 -6.49
N GLY A 39 -8.93 8.82 -5.62
CA GLY A 39 -9.88 8.41 -4.58
C GLY A 39 -9.30 7.57 -3.44
N ILE A 40 -7.99 7.27 -3.45
CA ILE A 40 -7.35 6.46 -2.42
C ILE A 40 -7.05 7.30 -1.19
N ARG A 41 -7.73 6.97 -0.10
CA ARG A 41 -7.50 7.58 1.22
C ARG A 41 -6.70 6.63 2.10
N VAL A 42 -5.37 6.79 2.08
CA VAL A 42 -4.44 5.89 2.76
C VAL A 42 -4.76 5.67 4.25
N GLN A 43 -5.20 6.72 4.94
CA GLN A 43 -5.56 6.62 6.36
C GLN A 43 -6.81 5.77 6.61
N GLU A 44 -7.74 5.74 5.65
CA GLU A 44 -8.94 4.89 5.72
C GLU A 44 -8.55 3.43 5.44
N ILE A 45 -7.68 3.20 4.46
CA ILE A 45 -7.14 1.86 4.14
C ILE A 45 -6.45 1.24 5.36
N CYS A 46 -5.54 1.97 6.00
CA CYS A 46 -4.83 1.48 7.21
C CYS A 46 -5.77 1.21 8.40
N ARG A 47 -6.99 1.77 8.42
CA ARG A 47 -7.98 1.58 9.48
C ARG A 47 -9.08 0.59 9.10
N GLY A 48 -9.14 0.18 7.84
CA GLY A 48 -10.11 -0.77 7.29
C GLY A 48 -9.45 -2.12 7.03
N TYR A 49 -9.62 -2.63 5.81
CA TYR A 49 -9.20 -3.98 5.43
C TYR A 49 -7.69 -4.26 5.57
N ALA A 50 -6.84 -3.22 5.55
CA ALA A 50 -5.40 -3.35 5.70
C ALA A 50 -4.90 -3.11 7.14
N GLN A 51 -5.81 -3.03 8.11
CA GLN A 51 -5.47 -2.86 9.51
C GLN A 51 -4.56 -4.01 9.99
N GLY A 52 -3.42 -3.64 10.60
CA GLY A 52 -2.41 -4.60 11.05
C GLY A 52 -1.43 -5.05 9.97
N MET A 53 -1.75 -4.83 8.69
CA MET A 53 -0.87 -5.12 7.55
C MET A 53 -0.08 -3.88 7.12
N MET A 54 -0.66 -2.70 7.30
CA MET A 54 0.00 -1.41 7.12
C MET A 54 -0.48 -0.36 8.11
N HIS A 55 0.36 0.65 8.33
CA HIS A 55 0.04 1.75 9.24
C HIS A 55 0.66 3.07 8.79
N VAL A 56 0.20 4.16 9.44
CA VAL A 56 0.86 5.46 9.37
C VAL A 56 1.74 5.62 10.59
N GLN A 57 3.05 5.59 10.40
CA GLN A 57 4.06 5.86 11.41
C GLN A 57 4.32 7.36 11.52
N HIS A 58 4.54 7.84 12.75
CA HIS A 58 4.96 9.22 13.01
C HIS A 58 6.44 9.21 13.43
N ASP A 59 7.27 9.99 12.74
CA ASP A 59 8.65 10.22 13.12
C ASP A 59 8.72 11.39 14.11
N PRO A 60 9.03 11.17 15.39
CA PRO A 60 9.05 12.21 16.40
C PRO A 60 10.21 13.21 16.22
N SER A 61 11.26 12.84 15.48
CA SER A 61 12.44 13.70 15.27
C SER A 61 12.21 14.74 14.19
N THR A 62 11.46 14.40 13.15
CA THR A 62 11.18 15.27 12.01
C THR A 62 9.74 15.79 11.98
N GLY A 63 8.83 15.18 12.74
CA GLY A 63 7.38 15.41 12.67
C GLY A 63 6.74 14.83 11.40
N GLU A 64 7.50 14.12 10.58
CA GLU A 64 7.00 13.54 9.34
C GLU A 64 6.13 12.33 9.61
N LYS A 65 5.20 12.08 8.69
CA LYS A 65 4.36 10.88 8.69
C LYS A 65 4.75 9.99 7.54
N TRP A 66 4.91 8.71 7.83
CA TRP A 66 5.28 7.67 6.89
C TRP A 66 4.16 6.65 6.80
N VAL A 67 3.90 6.16 5.61
CA VAL A 67 3.05 4.98 5.39
C VAL A 67 3.99 3.81 5.28
N VAL A 68 3.75 2.80 6.10
CA VAL A 68 4.59 1.60 6.20
C VAL A 68 3.71 0.39 5.94
N LEU A 69 4.18 -0.49 5.05
CA LEU A 69 3.60 -1.79 4.76
C LEU A 69 4.43 -2.85 5.49
N ASP A 70 3.85 -3.44 6.53
CA ASP A 70 4.53 -4.38 7.42
C ASP A 70 4.44 -5.82 6.89
N ASP A 71 3.29 -6.21 6.34
CA ASP A 71 3.06 -7.55 5.80
C ASP A 71 3.20 -7.57 4.27
N LEU A 72 4.41 -7.91 3.81
CA LEU A 72 4.70 -8.05 2.38
C LEU A 72 4.05 -9.28 1.76
N VAL A 73 3.88 -10.36 2.52
CA VAL A 73 3.29 -11.61 2.02
C VAL A 73 1.80 -11.42 1.77
N TRP A 74 1.10 -10.78 2.69
CA TRP A 74 -0.29 -10.37 2.50
C TRP A 74 -0.44 -9.48 1.27
N ALA A 75 0.44 -8.49 1.11
CA ALA A 75 0.38 -7.60 -0.05
C ALA A 75 0.62 -8.34 -1.37
N ASP A 76 1.52 -9.32 -1.39
CA ASP A 76 1.76 -10.15 -2.58
C ASP A 76 0.59 -11.03 -2.95
N ASN A 77 0.00 -11.72 -1.96
CA ASN A 77 -1.20 -12.53 -2.18
C ASN A 77 -2.32 -11.67 -2.77
N LEU A 78 -2.50 -10.45 -2.24
CA LEU A 78 -3.50 -9.53 -2.74
C LEU A 78 -3.18 -9.01 -4.15
N MET A 79 -1.91 -8.80 -4.49
CA MET A 79 -1.50 -8.45 -5.85
C MET A 79 -1.75 -9.59 -6.84
N ILE A 80 -1.55 -10.84 -6.43
CA ILE A 80 -1.85 -12.03 -7.25
C ILE A 80 -3.35 -12.15 -7.50
N GLU A 81 -4.19 -11.96 -6.47
CA GLU A 81 -5.65 -12.01 -6.61
C GLU A 81 -6.20 -11.00 -7.63
N PHE A 82 -5.50 -9.87 -7.82
CA PHE A 82 -5.88 -8.78 -8.73
C PHE A 82 -5.07 -8.74 -10.03
N ASP A 83 -4.22 -9.75 -10.31
CA ASP A 83 -3.33 -9.81 -11.49
C ASP A 83 -2.40 -8.58 -11.62
N GLU A 84 -1.96 -8.02 -10.49
CA GLU A 84 -1.04 -6.87 -10.39
C GLU A 84 0.29 -7.28 -9.71
N GLU A 85 0.65 -8.57 -9.79
CA GLU A 85 1.89 -9.10 -9.23
C GLU A 85 3.09 -8.29 -9.73
N ILE A 86 3.91 -7.82 -8.79
CA ILE A 86 5.21 -7.26 -9.15
C ILE A 86 6.21 -8.40 -9.14
N PRO A 87 6.87 -8.68 -10.27
CA PRO A 87 7.91 -9.70 -10.32
C PRO A 87 8.94 -9.42 -9.23
N HIS A 88 9.11 -10.38 -8.32
CA HIS A 88 10.25 -10.38 -7.43
C HIS A 88 11.51 -10.49 -8.31
N HIS A 89 12.34 -9.45 -8.32
CA HIS A 89 13.64 -9.48 -8.99
C HIS A 89 14.48 -10.64 -8.43
N GLY A 90 14.38 -11.80 -9.06
CA GLY A 90 14.99 -13.06 -8.62
C GLY A 90 14.80 -14.21 -9.61
N HIS A 91 13.72 -14.19 -10.41
CA HIS A 91 13.62 -15.02 -11.60
C HIS A 91 13.61 -14.16 -12.86
N TRP A 92 14.82 -13.83 -13.33
CA TRP A 92 14.99 -13.66 -14.77
C TRP A 92 14.55 -14.97 -15.41
N MET A 93 13.47 -14.93 -16.21
CA MET A 93 13.18 -15.99 -17.17
C MET A 93 14.42 -16.12 -18.07
N LYS A 94 15.22 -17.16 -17.82
CA LYS A 94 16.12 -17.70 -18.84
C LYS A 94 15.23 -18.30 -19.92
N TRP A 95 15.01 -17.53 -20.98
CA TRP A 95 14.74 -18.10 -22.30
C TRP A 95 16.07 -18.57 -22.89
#